data_AF-A0A2K1JR09-F1
#
_entry.id   AF-A0A2K1JR09-F1
#
_cell.length_a   1.000
_cell.length_b   1.000
_cell.length_c   1.000
_cell.angle_alpha   90.00
_cell.angle_beta   90.00
_cell.angle_gamma   90.00
#
_symmetry.space_group_name_H-M   'P 1'
#
loop_
_entity.id
_entity.type
_entity.pdbx_description
1 polymer ?
#
loop_
_entity_poly.entity_id
_entity_poly.type
_entity_poly.pdbx_seq_one_letter_code
_entity_poly.pdbx_strand_id
1 'polypeptide(L)'
;MNSISKTERAHQKYRAGQYAEALQLYTEALSAATQLNHQIALHSNRAACHLKLHQYKLAAEECSAVLELDAKHAGALMLRAQTLVAMKDYHSALFDVNRLLETNPNSEVYRNLRERLRTQIALTPIPEADDETPPDSPTHQPMQRKLPVLAAPPKPQGWAAIPKPKGHSGVDYSKFANLGDDISSDEEEEDEQPQYRYRLGKVGLSNFRTVIQIEVLLLTSHIP
;
A
#
# COMPACT_ATOMS: atom_id res chain seq x y z
N MET A 1 45.39 24.29 -1.23
CA MET A 1 44.08 24.44 -0.58
C MET A 1 43.12 23.47 -1.26
N ASN A 2 42.75 22.37 -0.61
CA ASN A 2 41.77 21.44 -1.17
C ASN A 2 40.40 22.13 -1.19
N SER A 3 39.99 22.58 -2.37
CA SER A 3 38.63 23.09 -2.57
C SER A 3 37.67 21.92 -2.34
N ILE A 4 37.00 21.93 -1.19
CA ILE A 4 35.96 20.95 -0.86
C ILE A 4 34.90 21.05 -1.96
N SER A 5 34.61 19.94 -2.65
CA SER A 5 33.58 19.94 -3.71
C SER A 5 32.24 20.41 -3.14
N LYS A 6 31.42 21.07 -3.96
CA LYS A 6 30.07 21.52 -3.53
C LYS A 6 29.26 20.38 -2.92
N THR A 7 29.42 19.16 -3.44
CA THR A 7 28.79 17.95 -2.92
C THR A 7 29.26 17.59 -1.51
N GLU A 8 30.56 17.62 -1.25
CA GLU A 8 31.09 17.34 0.09
C GLU A 8 30.64 18.40 1.11
N ARG A 9 30.54 19.68 0.71
CA ARG A 9 29.93 20.72 1.55
C ARG A 9 28.45 20.42 1.84
N ALA A 10 27.68 20.01 0.83
CA ALA A 10 26.29 19.61 1.01
C ALA A 10 26.16 18.42 1.97
N HIS A 11 27.06 17.44 1.88
CA HIS A 11 27.11 16.27 2.77
C HIS A 11 27.39 16.68 4.22
N GLN A 12 28.27 17.65 4.45
CA GLN A 12 28.54 18.21 5.77
C GLN A 12 27.29 18.91 6.33
N LYS A 13 26.62 19.73 5.51
CA LYS A 13 25.38 20.42 5.91
C LYS A 13 24.24 19.44 6.22
N TYR A 14 24.10 18.38 5.43
CA TYR A 14 23.14 17.31 5.68
C TYR A 14 23.40 16.63 7.03
N ARG A 15 24.66 16.26 7.30
CA ARG A 15 25.05 15.65 8.59
C ARG A 15 24.86 16.60 9.78
N ALA A 16 24.99 17.91 9.56
CA ALA A 16 24.71 18.93 10.56
C ALA A 16 23.21 19.21 10.78
N GLY A 17 22.30 18.53 10.05
CA GLY A 17 20.86 18.76 10.12
C GLY A 17 20.38 20.00 9.37
N GLN A 18 21.28 20.70 8.66
CA GLN A 18 20.97 21.90 7.88
C GLN A 18 20.47 21.50 6.48
N TYR A 19 19.32 20.84 6.42
CA TYR A 19 18.82 20.21 5.19
C TYR A 19 18.47 21.21 4.08
N ALA A 20 17.97 22.40 4.42
CA ALA A 20 17.66 23.44 3.44
C ALA A 20 18.92 24.00 2.76
N GLU A 21 19.99 24.24 3.53
CA GLU A 21 21.28 24.66 2.99
C GLU A 21 21.94 23.55 2.16
N ALA A 22 21.85 22.30 2.62
CA ALA A 22 22.34 21.15 1.87
C ALA A 22 21.65 21.04 0.51
N LEU A 23 20.33 21.23 0.48
CA LEU A 23 19.52 21.19 -0.74
C LEU A 23 19.95 22.26 -1.74
N GLN A 24 20.19 23.50 -1.30
CA GLN A 24 20.70 24.56 -2.19
C GLN A 24 22.03 24.16 -2.83
N LEU A 25 22.97 23.63 -2.03
CA LEU A 25 24.26 23.18 -2.52
C LEU A 25 24.15 22.00 -3.50
N TYR A 26 23.21 21.07 -3.25
CA TYR A 26 22.95 19.97 -4.19
C TYR A 26 22.33 20.46 -5.50
N THR A 27 21.42 21.44 -5.46
CA THR A 27 20.83 22.02 -6.66
C THR A 27 21.91 22.71 -7.52
N GLU A 28 22.81 23.46 -6.90
CA GLU A 28 23.97 24.04 -7.60
C GLU A 28 24.94 22.99 -8.14
N ALA A 29 25.13 21.89 -7.42
CA ALA A 29 25.95 20.78 -7.89
C ALA A 29 25.30 20.09 -9.09
N LEU A 30 23.97 19.95 -9.09
CA LEU A 30 23.21 19.32 -10.17
C LEU A 30 23.27 20.16 -11.44
N SER A 31 23.18 21.49 -11.36
CA SER A 31 23.33 22.35 -12.54
C SER A 31 24.72 22.26 -13.19
N ALA A 32 25.74 21.83 -12.44
CA ALA A 32 27.09 21.63 -12.95
C ALA A 32 27.39 20.15 -13.31
N ALA A 33 26.47 19.23 -13.05
CA ALA A 33 26.71 17.79 -13.22
C ALA A 33 26.49 17.36 -14.68
N THR A 34 27.54 16.89 -15.32
CA THR A 34 27.50 16.37 -16.70
C THR A 34 27.39 14.84 -16.78
N GLN A 35 27.77 14.14 -15.71
CA GLN A 35 27.80 12.67 -15.66
C GLN A 35 26.49 12.12 -15.12
N LEU A 36 25.92 11.12 -15.79
CA LEU A 36 24.64 10.50 -15.42
C LEU A 36 24.66 9.95 -13.99
N ASN A 37 25.69 9.18 -13.63
CA ASN A 37 25.84 8.63 -12.28
C ASN A 37 25.90 9.71 -11.20
N HIS A 38 26.50 10.86 -11.52
CA HIS A 38 26.57 12.00 -10.60
C HIS A 38 25.20 12.66 -10.46
N GLN A 39 24.43 12.81 -11.55
CA GLN A 39 23.06 13.32 -11.49
C GLN A 39 22.14 12.40 -10.66
N ILE A 40 22.23 11.08 -10.85
CA ILE A 40 21.50 10.08 -10.06
C ILE A 40 21.78 10.24 -8.56
N ALA A 41 23.06 10.35 -8.19
CA ALA A 41 23.47 10.55 -6.80
C ALA A 41 22.93 11.88 -6.23
N LEU A 42 22.95 12.96 -7.03
CA LEU A 42 22.47 14.27 -6.61
C LEU A 42 20.95 14.31 -6.41
N HIS A 43 20.17 13.73 -7.33
CA HIS A 43 18.72 13.60 -7.17
C HIS A 43 18.37 12.75 -5.94
N SER A 44 19.08 11.63 -5.72
CA SER A 44 18.90 10.79 -4.53
C SER A 44 19.16 11.56 -3.23
N ASN A 45 20.21 12.38 -3.20
CA ASN A 45 20.55 13.21 -2.03
C ASN A 45 19.55 14.36 -1.80
N ARG A 46 19.05 14.98 -2.87
CA ARG A 46 17.98 15.99 -2.79
C ARG A 46 16.69 15.38 -2.26
N ALA A 47 16.31 14.19 -2.73
CA ALA A 47 15.16 13.46 -2.22
C ALA A 47 15.26 13.22 -0.69
N ALA A 48 16.45 12.83 -0.20
CA ALA A 48 16.69 12.65 1.22
C ALA A 48 16.55 13.97 1.99
N CYS A 49 17.04 15.09 1.45
CA CYS A 49 16.85 16.42 2.06
C CYS A 49 15.37 16.79 2.14
N HIS A 50 14.62 16.64 1.06
CA HIS A 50 13.18 16.92 1.03
C HIS A 50 12.41 16.03 2.02
N LEU A 51 12.77 14.76 2.15
CA LEU A 51 12.17 13.86 3.13
C LEU A 51 12.39 14.35 4.56
N LYS A 52 13.61 14.77 4.90
CA LYS A 52 13.94 15.35 6.22
C LYS A 52 13.26 16.69 6.48
N LEU A 53 12.95 17.45 5.42
CA LEU A 53 12.18 18.69 5.49
C LEU A 53 10.65 18.45 5.49
N HIS A 54 10.20 17.19 5.51
CA HIS A 54 8.77 16.81 5.40
C HIS A 54 8.09 17.28 4.10
N GLN A 55 8.87 17.55 3.05
CA GLN A 55 8.40 17.95 1.73
C GLN A 55 8.19 16.69 0.87
N TYR A 56 7.23 15.85 1.27
CA TYR A 56 7.11 14.48 0.74
C TYR A 56 6.84 14.43 -0.78
N LYS A 57 6.03 15.34 -1.31
CA LYS A 57 5.76 15.38 -2.77
C LYS A 57 7.03 15.59 -3.57
N LEU A 58 7.84 16.59 -3.18
CA LEU A 58 9.11 16.90 -3.82
C LEU A 58 10.11 15.75 -3.66
N ALA A 59 10.15 15.11 -2.48
CA ALA A 59 11.00 13.93 -2.27
C ALA A 59 10.63 12.77 -3.22
N ALA A 60 9.33 12.53 -3.45
CA ALA A 60 8.86 11.50 -4.36
C ALA A 60 9.16 11.83 -5.83
N GLU A 61 9.07 13.10 -6.22
CA GLU A 61 9.45 13.59 -7.56
C GLU A 61 10.96 13.37 -7.82
N GLU A 62 11.82 13.77 -6.88
CA GLU A 62 13.27 13.55 -6.99
C GLU A 62 13.62 12.05 -7.07
N CYS A 63 12.94 11.19 -6.30
CA CYS A 63 13.11 9.75 -6.44
C CYS A 63 12.63 9.24 -7.80
N SER A 64 11.56 9.80 -8.34
CA SER A 64 11.03 9.39 -9.65
C SER A 64 11.99 9.79 -10.77
N ALA A 65 12.61 10.97 -10.69
CA ALA A 65 13.68 11.38 -11.60
C ALA A 65 14.85 10.38 -11.57
N VAL A 66 15.24 9.88 -10.39
CA VAL A 66 16.27 8.80 -10.33
C VAL A 66 15.79 7.54 -11.03
N LEU A 67 14.55 7.13 -10.83
CA LEU A 67 13.99 5.90 -11.37
C LEU A 67 13.72 5.97 -12.89
N GLU A 68 13.61 7.17 -13.46
CA GLU A 68 13.60 7.39 -14.90
C GLU A 68 14.98 7.11 -15.51
N LEU A 69 16.06 7.41 -14.78
CA LEU A 69 17.44 7.17 -15.22
C LEU A 69 17.90 5.74 -14.92
N ASP A 70 17.56 5.21 -13.75
CA ASP A 70 17.81 3.83 -13.32
C ASP A 70 16.56 3.24 -12.65
N ALA A 71 15.77 2.52 -13.45
CA ALA A 71 14.54 1.89 -13.00
C ALA A 71 14.73 0.83 -11.91
N LYS A 72 15.94 0.30 -11.69
CA LYS A 72 16.22 -0.72 -10.67
C LYS A 72 17.01 -0.15 -9.49
N HIS A 73 17.15 1.16 -9.40
CA HIS A 73 17.89 1.81 -8.32
C HIS A 73 17.25 1.55 -6.96
N ALA A 74 17.81 0.59 -6.22
CA ALA A 74 17.24 0.11 -4.96
C ALA A 74 17.10 1.23 -3.91
N GLY A 75 18.07 2.15 -3.84
CA GLY A 75 18.01 3.29 -2.92
C GLY A 75 16.84 4.23 -3.21
N ALA A 76 16.53 4.47 -4.48
CA ALA A 76 15.44 5.36 -4.87
C ALA A 76 14.06 4.72 -4.69
N LEU A 77 13.93 3.43 -5.01
CA LEU A 77 12.71 2.66 -4.70
C LEU A 77 12.43 2.65 -3.20
N MET A 78 13.44 2.42 -2.37
CA MET A 78 13.28 2.40 -0.91
C MET A 78 12.90 3.79 -0.38
N LEU A 79 13.60 4.84 -0.82
CA LEU A 79 13.34 6.21 -0.37
C LEU A 79 11.96 6.70 -0.82
N ARG A 80 11.54 6.38 -2.05
CA ARG A 80 10.20 6.69 -2.55
C ARG A 80 9.13 5.94 -1.77
N ALA A 81 9.31 4.64 -1.50
CA ALA A 81 8.39 3.87 -0.67
C ALA A 81 8.22 4.48 0.73
N GLN A 82 9.31 4.89 1.39
CA GLN A 82 9.25 5.57 2.69
C GLN A 82 8.51 6.91 2.62
N THR A 83 8.75 7.67 1.56
CA THR A 83 8.09 8.96 1.31
C THR A 83 6.59 8.77 1.08
N LEU A 84 6.20 7.79 0.27
CA LEU A 84 4.81 7.43 -0.01
C LEU A 84 4.08 6.94 1.25
N VAL A 85 4.76 6.17 2.12
CA VAL A 85 4.24 5.81 3.44
C VAL A 85 3.95 7.04 4.30
N ALA A 86 4.84 8.04 4.29
CA ALA A 86 4.60 9.30 5.00
C ALA A 86 3.42 10.09 4.41
N MET A 87 3.18 9.95 3.11
CA MET A 87 2.00 10.49 2.42
C MET A 87 0.73 9.64 2.59
N LYS A 88 0.80 8.50 3.27
CA LYS A 88 -0.26 7.48 3.38
C LYS A 88 -0.70 6.85 2.06
N ASP A 89 0.10 6.98 1.00
CA ASP A 89 -0.10 6.25 -0.25
C ASP A 89 0.54 4.86 -0.14
N TYR A 90 -0.15 3.96 0.55
CA TYR A 90 0.37 2.63 0.83
C TYR A 90 0.39 1.72 -0.42
N HIS A 91 -0.49 1.95 -1.39
CA HIS A 91 -0.54 1.16 -2.62
C HIS A 91 0.69 1.42 -3.50
N SER A 92 1.02 2.70 -3.74
CA SER A 92 2.21 3.05 -4.51
C SER A 92 3.50 2.63 -3.77
N ALA A 93 3.53 2.77 -2.44
CA ALA A 93 4.66 2.28 -1.65
C ALA A 93 4.83 0.76 -1.79
N LEU A 94 3.73 -0.01 -1.76
CA LEU A 94 3.76 -1.46 -1.91
C LEU A 94 4.27 -1.88 -3.29
N PHE A 95 3.92 -1.14 -4.34
CA PHE A 95 4.44 -1.37 -5.68
C PHE A 95 5.97 -1.27 -5.74
N ASP A 96 6.54 -0.20 -5.17
CA ASP A 96 8.01 -0.03 -5.14
C ASP A 96 8.72 -1.10 -4.30
N VAL A 97 8.12 -1.50 -3.18
CA VAL A 97 8.65 -2.58 -2.33
C VAL A 97 8.62 -3.94 -3.05
N ASN A 98 7.61 -4.21 -3.88
CA ASN A 98 7.57 -5.43 -4.68
C ASN A 98 8.71 -5.45 -5.73
N ARG A 99 8.99 -4.32 -6.38
CA ARG A 99 10.15 -4.19 -7.30
C ARG A 99 11.49 -4.42 -6.58
N LEU A 100 11.61 -3.96 -5.35
CA LEU A 100 12.78 -4.25 -4.51
C LEU A 100 12.92 -5.75 -4.22
N LEU A 101 11.81 -6.46 -3.99
CA LEU A 101 11.79 -7.90 -3.76
C LEU A 101 12.05 -8.72 -5.03
N GLU A 102 11.73 -8.21 -6.22
CA GLU A 102 12.11 -8.85 -7.49
C GLU A 102 13.63 -8.95 -7.65
N THR A 103 14.35 -7.90 -7.24
CA THR A 103 15.82 -7.87 -7.30
C THR A 103 16.46 -8.61 -6.14
N ASN A 104 15.88 -8.52 -4.94
CA ASN A 104 16.42 -9.10 -3.72
C ASN A 104 15.33 -9.84 -2.93
N PRO A 105 14.93 -11.05 -3.37
CA PRO A 105 13.78 -11.75 -2.81
C PRO A 105 13.97 -12.19 -1.36
N ASN A 106 15.23 -12.37 -0.92
CA ASN A 106 15.57 -12.85 0.42
C ASN A 106 15.80 -11.71 1.43
N SER A 107 15.59 -10.45 1.05
CA SER A 107 15.72 -9.33 1.98
C SER A 107 14.59 -9.34 3.01
N GLU A 108 14.92 -9.68 4.26
CA GLU A 108 13.97 -9.62 5.39
C GLU A 108 13.42 -8.21 5.58
N VAL A 109 14.24 -7.18 5.36
CA VAL A 109 13.85 -5.77 5.46
C VAL A 109 12.68 -5.47 4.52
N TYR A 110 12.77 -5.91 3.27
CA TYR A 110 11.75 -5.64 2.26
C TYR A 110 10.48 -6.46 2.49
N ARG A 111 10.63 -7.72 2.92
CA ARG A 111 9.48 -8.57 3.30
C ARG A 111 8.71 -7.97 4.48
N ASN A 112 9.42 -7.57 5.54
CA ASN A 112 8.81 -6.96 6.72
C ASN A 112 8.11 -5.64 6.37
N LEU A 113 8.71 -4.81 5.51
CA LEU A 113 8.07 -3.59 5.03
C LEU A 113 6.80 -3.91 4.21
N ARG A 114 6.87 -4.88 3.30
CA ARG A 114 5.72 -5.32 2.50
C ARG A 114 4.54 -5.77 3.36
N GLU A 115 4.78 -6.62 4.37
CA GLU A 115 3.71 -7.09 5.25
C GLU A 115 3.11 -5.95 6.06
N ARG A 116 3.93 -5.01 6.56
CA ARG A 116 3.43 -3.80 7.24
C ARG A 116 2.53 -2.96 6.34
N LEU A 117 2.91 -2.77 5.07
CA LEU A 117 2.10 -2.03 4.11
C LEU A 117 0.78 -2.73 3.82
N ARG A 118 0.78 -4.05 3.66
CA ARG A 118 -0.44 -4.84 3.48
C ARG A 118 -1.40 -4.71 4.66
N THR A 119 -0.87 -4.75 5.88
CA THR A 119 -1.69 -4.51 7.08
C THR A 119 -2.29 -3.09 7.06
N GLN A 120 -1.50 -2.06 6.71
CA GLN A 120 -2.03 -0.69 6.64
C GLN A 120 -3.13 -0.55 5.57
N ILE A 121 -2.97 -1.16 4.41
CA ILE A 121 -3.99 -1.18 3.34
C ILE A 121 -5.27 -1.90 3.80
N ALA A 122 -5.14 -3.00 4.56
CA ALA A 122 -6.31 -3.69 5.11
C ALA A 122 -7.01 -2.90 6.22
N LEU A 123 -6.27 -2.05 6.94
CA LEU A 123 -6.79 -1.19 8.00
C LEU A 123 -7.39 0.11 7.48
N THR A 124 -6.96 0.61 6.31
CA THR A 124 -7.61 1.77 5.70
C THR A 124 -9.04 1.40 5.39
N PRO A 125 -10.04 2.09 5.98
CA PRO A 125 -11.43 1.87 5.63
C PRO A 125 -11.57 2.00 4.11
N ILE A 126 -12.30 1.08 3.50
CA ILE A 126 -12.77 1.24 2.12
C ILE A 126 -13.39 2.63 2.09
N PRO A 127 -12.94 3.56 1.24
CA PRO A 127 -13.64 4.82 1.06
C PRO A 127 -15.08 4.41 0.76
N GLU A 128 -16.02 4.78 1.64
CA GLU A 128 -17.43 4.72 1.31
C GLU A 128 -17.51 5.38 -0.06
N ALA A 129 -17.84 4.60 -1.08
CA ALA A 129 -17.91 5.11 -2.43
C ALA A 129 -18.87 6.29 -2.33
N ASP A 130 -18.37 7.51 -2.55
CA ASP A 130 -19.22 8.65 -2.76
C ASP A 130 -20.22 8.19 -3.82
N ASP A 131 -21.48 8.07 -3.38
CA ASP A 131 -22.62 7.68 -4.18
C ASP A 131 -22.83 8.85 -5.15
N GLU A 132 -21.99 8.90 -6.18
CA GLU A 132 -22.16 9.70 -7.38
C GLU A 132 -23.41 9.14 -8.05
N THR A 133 -24.57 9.60 -7.56
CA THR A 133 -25.83 9.46 -8.24
C THR A 133 -25.61 9.92 -9.69
N PRO A 134 -25.78 9.04 -10.69
CA PRO A 134 -25.51 9.40 -12.07
C PRO A 134 -26.33 10.64 -12.45
N PRO A 135 -25.75 11.65 -13.13
CA PRO A 135 -26.52 12.81 -13.55
C PRO A 135 -27.61 12.37 -14.53
N ASP A 136 -28.84 12.77 -14.20
CA ASP A 136 -30.08 12.69 -14.97
C ASP A 136 -30.00 11.91 -16.30
N SER A 137 -30.48 10.67 -16.26
CA SER A 137 -30.82 9.94 -17.48
C SER A 137 -31.97 10.67 -18.21
N PRO A 138 -31.87 10.91 -19.53
CA PRO A 138 -32.90 11.62 -20.27
C PRO A 138 -34.19 10.82 -20.32
N THR A 139 -35.28 11.53 -20.06
CA THR A 139 -36.69 11.16 -20.13
C THR A 139 -36.99 10.12 -21.23
N HIS A 140 -37.11 8.85 -20.85
CA HIS A 140 -37.74 7.85 -21.72
C HIS A 140 -39.26 8.08 -21.70
N GLN A 141 -39.79 8.66 -22.77
CA GLN A 141 -41.22 8.58 -23.07
C GLN A 141 -41.64 7.10 -23.15
N PRO A 142 -42.77 6.70 -22.53
CA PRO A 142 -43.20 5.32 -22.58
C PRO A 142 -43.74 5.00 -23.99
N MET A 143 -42.95 4.27 -24.78
CA MET A 143 -43.43 3.63 -26.00
C MET A 143 -44.39 2.50 -25.60
N GLN A 144 -45.69 2.72 -25.79
CA GLN A 144 -46.70 1.68 -25.57
C GLN A 144 -46.55 0.55 -26.61
N ARG A 145 -45.78 -0.48 -26.28
CA ARG A 145 -45.86 -1.76 -26.98
C ARG A 145 -46.95 -2.61 -26.34
N LYS A 146 -48.09 -2.74 -27.01
CA LYS A 146 -49.09 -3.76 -26.67
C LYS A 146 -48.49 -5.13 -26.94
N LEU A 147 -48.08 -5.83 -25.88
CA LEU A 147 -47.74 -7.25 -25.93
C LEU A 147 -49.05 -8.05 -25.81
N PRO A 148 -49.27 -9.11 -26.61
CA PRO A 148 -50.41 -10.00 -26.43
C PRO A 148 -50.28 -10.73 -25.08
N VAL A 149 -51.37 -10.75 -24.31
CA VAL A 149 -51.44 -11.44 -23.02
C VAL A 149 -51.44 -12.94 -23.26
N LEU A 150 -50.28 -13.58 -23.11
CA LEU A 150 -50.20 -15.03 -22.91
C LEU A 150 -50.27 -15.28 -21.40
N ALA A 151 -51.12 -16.22 -20.99
CA ALA A 151 -51.39 -16.54 -19.59
C ALA A 151 -50.10 -16.77 -18.78
N ALA A 152 -50.04 -16.18 -17.58
CA ALA A 152 -48.90 -16.26 -16.69
C ALA A 152 -48.68 -17.72 -16.20
N PRO A 153 -47.43 -18.22 -16.14
CA PRO A 153 -47.13 -19.45 -15.43
C PRO A 153 -47.31 -19.26 -13.91
N PRO A 154 -47.67 -20.31 -13.15
CA PRO A 154 -47.86 -20.22 -11.71
C PRO A 154 -46.57 -19.88 -10.97
N LYS A 155 -46.71 -19.17 -9.84
CA LYS A 155 -45.64 -18.68 -8.96
C LYS A 155 -44.64 -19.80 -8.60
N PRO A 156 -43.32 -19.53 -8.55
CA PRO A 156 -42.33 -20.55 -8.22
C PRO A 156 -42.42 -20.94 -6.74
N GLN A 157 -42.53 -22.25 -6.49
CA GLN A 157 -42.57 -22.87 -5.18
C GLN A 157 -41.13 -23.12 -4.67
N GLY A 158 -40.53 -22.14 -4.01
CA GLY A 158 -39.33 -22.30 -3.18
C GLY A 158 -38.05 -22.83 -3.88
N TRP A 159 -37.01 -23.06 -3.06
CA TRP A 159 -35.66 -23.55 -3.43
C TRP A 159 -35.63 -24.93 -4.11
N ALA A 160 -36.78 -25.60 -4.25
CA ALA A 160 -36.92 -26.95 -4.80
C ALA A 160 -36.85 -27.02 -6.35
N ALA A 161 -36.74 -25.89 -7.05
CA ALA A 161 -36.74 -25.85 -8.52
C ALA A 161 -35.36 -25.87 -9.19
N ILE A 162 -34.26 -25.96 -8.42
CA ILE A 162 -32.91 -26.01 -9.00
C ILE A 162 -32.56 -27.48 -9.32
N PRO A 163 -32.37 -27.86 -10.60
CA PRO A 163 -31.96 -29.22 -10.93
C PRO A 163 -30.57 -29.50 -10.36
N LYS A 164 -30.43 -30.65 -9.68
CA LYS A 164 -29.15 -31.09 -9.10
C LYS A 164 -28.08 -31.16 -10.21
N PRO A 165 -26.85 -30.64 -9.99
CA PRO A 165 -25.78 -30.75 -10.95
C PRO A 165 -25.44 -32.23 -11.21
N LYS A 166 -25.37 -32.61 -12.49
CA LYS A 166 -24.98 -33.97 -12.90
C LYS A 166 -23.46 -34.10 -12.78
N GLY A 167 -23.01 -34.91 -11.83
CA GLY A 167 -21.60 -35.23 -11.64
C GLY A 167 -21.03 -34.61 -10.37
N HIS A 168 -20.61 -35.48 -9.45
CA HIS A 168 -19.99 -35.21 -8.16
C HIS A 168 -20.91 -34.71 -7.04
N SER A 169 -21.53 -35.66 -6.34
CA SER A 169 -21.46 -35.69 -4.88
C SER A 169 -21.63 -37.13 -4.41
N GLY A 170 -20.52 -37.83 -4.16
CA GLY A 170 -20.51 -39.04 -3.33
C GLY A 170 -20.65 -38.70 -1.85
N VAL A 171 -21.43 -37.66 -1.54
CA VAL A 171 -21.66 -37.14 -0.21
C VAL A 171 -23.08 -37.53 0.16
N ASP A 172 -23.19 -38.42 1.13
CA ASP A 172 -24.47 -38.89 1.63
C ASP A 172 -25.07 -37.84 2.58
N TYR A 173 -26.04 -37.08 2.06
CA TYR A 173 -26.74 -36.04 2.82
C TYR A 173 -27.80 -36.58 3.78
N SER A 174 -28.01 -37.90 3.84
CA SER A 174 -28.95 -38.50 4.79
C SER A 174 -28.52 -38.36 6.25
N LYS A 175 -27.25 -38.00 6.52
CA LYS A 175 -26.74 -37.72 7.86
C LYS A 175 -27.34 -36.46 8.51
N PHE A 176 -27.87 -35.52 7.73
CA PHE A 176 -28.45 -34.26 8.22
C PHE A 176 -29.98 -34.21 8.15
N ALA A 177 -30.65 -35.28 7.68
CA ALA A 177 -32.10 -35.29 7.48
C ALA A 177 -32.91 -35.46 8.80
N ASN A 178 -32.23 -35.72 9.93
CA ASN A 178 -32.87 -35.95 11.23
C ASN A 178 -32.52 -34.88 12.29
N LEU A 179 -32.02 -33.70 11.89
CA LEU A 179 -31.95 -32.57 12.80
C LEU A 179 -33.34 -31.90 12.81
N GLY A 180 -34.23 -32.47 13.63
CA GLY A 180 -35.57 -31.98 13.85
C GLY A 180 -35.57 -30.57 14.45
N ASP A 181 -36.55 -29.79 14.02
CA ASP A 181 -36.92 -28.49 14.53
C ASP A 181 -37.42 -28.61 15.98
N ASP A 182 -36.51 -28.56 16.95
CA ASP A 182 -36.85 -28.28 18.35
C ASP A 182 -36.07 -27.04 18.80
N ILE A 183 -36.50 -25.87 18.33
CA ILE A 183 -36.27 -24.60 19.05
C ILE A 183 -37.62 -24.19 19.61
N SER A 184 -37.97 -24.83 20.72
CA SER A 184 -39.01 -24.35 21.63
C SER A 184 -38.55 -23.02 22.21
N SER A 185 -39.45 -22.03 22.15
CA SER A 185 -39.38 -20.78 22.89
C SER A 185 -39.37 -21.01 24.41
N ASP A 186 -38.76 -20.07 25.11
CA ASP A 186 -38.77 -19.81 26.55
C ASP A 186 -37.81 -20.63 27.41
N GLU A 187 -36.56 -20.17 27.53
CA GLU A 187 -35.89 -19.99 28.82
C GLU A 187 -35.02 -18.71 28.77
N GLU A 188 -35.25 -17.80 29.71
CA GLU A 188 -34.37 -16.67 30.02
C GLU A 188 -33.08 -17.22 30.66
N GLU A 189 -32.00 -17.35 29.90
CA GLU A 189 -30.65 -17.56 30.46
C GLU A 189 -29.87 -16.24 30.45
N GLU A 190 -29.63 -15.73 31.66
CA GLU A 190 -28.76 -14.60 31.97
C GLU A 190 -27.33 -14.81 31.45
N ASP A 191 -26.86 -13.81 30.71
CA ASP A 191 -25.49 -13.29 30.61
C ASP A 191 -24.31 -14.24 30.89
N GLU A 192 -23.63 -14.64 29.81
CA GLU A 192 -22.16 -14.59 29.80
C GLU A 192 -21.62 -14.37 28.37
N GLN A 193 -21.40 -13.10 28.00
CA GLN A 193 -20.62 -12.77 26.81
C GLN A 193 -19.22 -13.40 26.93
N PRO A 194 -18.73 -14.14 25.92
CA PRO A 194 -17.36 -14.65 25.95
C PRO A 194 -16.39 -13.46 25.95
N GLN A 195 -15.77 -13.21 27.10
CA GLN A 195 -14.81 -12.12 27.28
C GLN A 195 -13.50 -12.53 26.61
N TYR A 196 -13.35 -12.20 25.33
CA TYR A 196 -12.10 -12.38 24.59
C TYR A 196 -11.00 -11.51 25.23
N ARG A 197 -10.20 -12.10 26.11
CA ARG A 197 -9.05 -11.44 26.71
C ARG A 197 -7.84 -11.54 25.77
N TYR A 198 -7.73 -10.59 24.85
CA TYR A 198 -6.51 -10.41 24.09
C TYR A 198 -5.38 -10.02 25.05
N ARG A 199 -4.40 -10.90 25.25
CA ARG A 199 -3.13 -10.49 25.83
C ARG A 199 -2.37 -9.71 24.75
N LEU A 200 -2.47 -8.38 24.77
CA LEU A 200 -1.47 -7.53 24.13
C LEU A 200 -0.14 -7.80 24.84
N GLY A 201 0.66 -8.70 24.27
CA GLY A 201 2.08 -8.70 24.55
C GLY A 201 2.60 -7.34 24.13
N LYS A 202 3.05 -6.52 25.09
CA LYS A 202 3.92 -5.38 24.79
C LYS A 202 5.22 -5.95 24.22
N VAL A 203 5.24 -6.27 22.94
CA VAL A 203 6.50 -6.37 22.20
C VAL A 203 7.02 -4.95 22.19
N GLY A 204 7.96 -4.68 23.10
CA GLY A 204 8.56 -3.38 23.24
C GLY A 204 9.00 -2.88 21.88
N LEU A 205 8.41 -1.77 21.44
CA LEU A 205 8.89 -0.96 20.33
C LEU A 205 10.26 -0.38 20.72
N SER A 206 11.29 -1.23 20.76
CA SER A 206 12.67 -0.81 21.01
C SER A 206 13.47 -0.64 19.72
N ASN A 207 12.87 -0.93 18.55
CA ASN A 207 13.62 -0.96 17.28
C ASN A 207 13.21 0.13 16.27
N PHE A 208 12.64 1.25 16.74
CA PHE A 208 12.56 2.47 15.91
C PHE A 208 13.94 3.06 15.58
N ARG A 209 14.99 2.62 16.28
CA ARG A 209 16.37 3.11 16.07
C ARG A 209 17.12 2.39 14.95
N THR A 210 16.71 1.18 14.56
CA THR A 210 17.43 0.37 13.56
C THR A 210 17.07 0.74 12.11
N VAL A 211 15.90 1.35 11.89
CA VAL A 211 15.49 1.85 10.55
C VAL A 211 16.31 3.07 10.13
N ILE A 212 16.85 3.84 11.09
CA ILE A 212 17.76 4.95 10.82
C ILE A 212 19.14 4.45 10.37
N GLN A 213 19.51 3.21 10.65
CA GLN A 213 20.85 2.71 10.32
C GLN A 213 21.01 2.35 8.83
N ILE A 214 19.91 2.24 8.09
CA ILE A 214 19.95 2.13 6.61
C ILE A 214 20.34 3.48 5.97
N GLU A 215 20.15 4.62 6.65
CA GLU A 215 20.59 5.93 6.14
C GLU A 215 22.12 6.05 6.00
N VAL A 216 22.89 5.20 6.70
CA VAL A 216 24.36 5.27 6.67
C VAL A 216 24.96 4.39 5.57
N LEU A 217 24.30 3.29 5.17
CA LEU A 217 24.87 2.34 4.21
C LEU A 217 24.75 2.78 2.73
N LEU A 218 23.80 3.66 2.41
CA LEU A 218 23.64 4.17 1.05
C LEU A 218 24.66 5.26 0.67
N LEU A 219 25.37 5.85 1.64
CA LEU A 219 26.39 6.88 1.39
C LEU A 219 27.83 6.35 1.28
N THR A 220 28.07 5.05 1.51
CA THR A 220 29.45 4.50 1.57
C THR A 220 29.76 3.38 0.58
N SER A 221 28.85 3.05 -0.35
CA SER A 221 28.97 1.81 -1.14
C SER A 221 29.34 1.97 -2.62
N HIS A 222 29.99 3.06 -3.05
CA HIS A 222 30.61 3.13 -4.40
C HIS A 222 31.79 4.13 -4.48
N ILE A 223 32.96 3.72 -3.99
CA ILE A 223 34.27 4.20 -4.44
C ILE A 223 35.18 2.97 -4.51
N PRO A 224 35.62 2.58 -5.72
CA PRO A 224 37.06 2.55 -5.98
C PRO A 224 37.49 3.65 -6.95
#